data_AF-A0A914C5J6-F1
#
_entry.id   AF-A0A914C5J6-F1
#
_cell.length_a   1.000
_cell.length_b   1.000
_cell.length_c   1.000
_cell.angle_alpha   90.00
_cell.angle_beta   90.00
_cell.angle_gamma   90.00
#
_symmetry.space_group_name_H-M   'P 1'
#
loop_
_entity.id
_entity.type
_entity.pdbx_description
1 polymer ?
#
loop_
_entity_poly.entity_id
_entity_poly.type
_entity_poly.pdbx_seq_one_letter_code
_entity_poly.pdbx_strand_id
1 'polypeptide(L)'
;MNKTTLRVVFATNPPDIYDDCPKFPTLVPSFKCPFPGWTAEIIGMVSDYLHWDIESIVMKVAPGASTNTGSYVHGLTILYKVSVLSSLLKTPDLLPFHTSAEMINLISTGQYKMITHTLNYETNWYFSDLRQSNDPHFLSLREALKNNPILIVENASVALTYLEQGGYIYASQQDSSLIPYIQGKCDLYYFSEDTPQKSAYFLFTNGSKLLKEWNRGLIMNIDYIGHTFSKYFENGLIGPPYPRCVNMEAIPDAYKPSNEIDKGRMLPVVQEALEQHVELIDPTSTDLIEGFALHARKSPVRFTIE
;
A
#
# COMPACT_ATOMS: atom_id res chain seq x y z
N MET A 1 -34.01 17.23 -4.56
CA MET A 1 -33.60 15.81 -4.44
C MET A 1 -32.82 15.69 -3.14
N ASN A 2 -33.08 14.67 -2.32
CA ASN A 2 -32.32 14.46 -1.09
C ASN A 2 -30.92 14.00 -1.46
N LYS A 3 -29.90 14.71 -0.97
CA LYS A 3 -28.50 14.35 -1.18
C LYS A 3 -28.15 13.20 -0.24
N THR A 4 -27.48 12.16 -0.75
CA THR A 4 -27.01 11.03 0.07
C THR A 4 -25.84 11.51 0.92
N THR A 5 -25.85 11.22 2.23
CA THR A 5 -24.74 11.51 3.13
C THR A 5 -24.01 10.21 3.48
N LEU A 6 -22.71 10.16 3.22
CA LEU A 6 -21.82 9.07 3.59
C LEU A 6 -21.01 9.45 4.83
N ARG A 7 -21.13 8.66 5.90
CA ARG A 7 -20.31 8.83 7.11
C ARG A 7 -18.97 8.12 6.88
N VAL A 8 -17.86 8.83 6.95
CA VAL A 8 -16.54 8.28 6.64
C VAL A 8 -15.64 8.43 7.84
N VAL A 9 -15.02 7.32 8.23
CA VAL A 9 -14.05 7.29 9.31
C VAL A 9 -12.66 7.58 8.75
N PHE A 10 -11.98 8.56 9.34
CA PHE A 10 -10.63 8.97 8.97
C PHE A 10 -9.67 8.62 10.11
N ALA A 11 -8.63 7.86 9.76
CA ALA A 11 -7.47 7.60 10.59
C ALA A 11 -6.28 8.38 10.03
N THR A 12 -5.54 9.10 10.88
CA THR A 12 -4.30 9.76 10.47
C THR A 12 -3.27 8.69 10.09
N ASN A 13 -2.93 8.61 8.80
CA ASN A 13 -1.90 7.72 8.27
C ASN A 13 -1.26 8.35 7.02
N PRO A 14 -0.31 9.27 7.15
CA PRO A 14 0.42 9.79 6.00
C PRO A 14 1.15 8.68 5.24
N PRO A 15 1.13 8.66 3.89
CA PRO A 15 0.62 9.71 3.00
C PRO A 15 -0.86 9.60 2.60
N ASP A 16 -1.59 8.60 3.10
CA ASP A 16 -3.00 8.39 2.75
C ASP A 16 -3.89 9.52 3.25
N ILE A 17 -3.67 9.94 4.50
CA ILE A 17 -4.46 10.97 5.20
C ILE A 17 -3.51 11.82 6.06
N TYR A 18 -3.40 13.11 5.76
CA TYR A 18 -2.68 14.09 6.58
C TYR A 18 -3.64 14.88 7.47
N ASP A 19 -3.28 15.08 8.74
CA ASP A 19 -4.07 15.82 9.72
C ASP A 19 -3.55 17.23 10.04
N ASP A 20 -2.56 17.71 9.28
CA ASP A 20 -1.94 19.03 9.42
C ASP A 20 -2.63 20.14 8.63
N CYS A 21 -3.65 19.80 7.84
CA CYS A 21 -4.43 20.80 7.10
C CYS A 21 -5.32 21.65 8.02
N PRO A 22 -5.51 22.96 7.73
CA PRO A 22 -6.25 23.88 8.63
C PRO A 22 -7.68 23.45 8.99
N LYS A 23 -8.31 22.64 8.14
CA LYS A 23 -9.59 21.99 8.40
C LYS A 23 -9.41 20.51 8.11
N PHE A 24 -9.54 19.67 9.14
CA PHE A 24 -9.42 18.23 8.97
C PHE A 24 -10.79 17.53 9.11
N PRO A 25 -11.14 16.55 8.24
CA PRO A 25 -10.44 16.21 7.00
C PRO A 25 -10.66 17.27 5.91
N THR A 26 -9.62 17.55 5.14
CA THR A 26 -9.73 18.25 3.85
C THR A 26 -9.79 17.18 2.77
N LEU A 27 -10.80 17.21 1.91
CA LEU A 27 -10.97 16.21 0.83
C LEU A 27 -10.59 16.73 -0.56
N VAL A 28 -10.43 18.05 -0.68
CA VAL A 28 -10.11 18.73 -1.93
C VAL A 28 -8.85 19.57 -1.71
N PRO A 29 -7.79 19.39 -2.53
CA PRO A 29 -6.60 20.21 -2.43
C PRO A 29 -6.93 21.70 -2.55
N SER A 30 -6.19 22.52 -1.81
CA SER A 30 -6.31 23.98 -1.86
C SER A 30 -4.95 24.63 -1.66
N PHE A 31 -4.86 25.95 -1.88
CA PHE A 31 -3.63 26.70 -1.58
C PHE A 31 -3.18 26.59 -0.11
N LYS A 32 -4.12 26.36 0.81
CA LYS A 32 -3.84 26.21 2.25
C LYS A 32 -3.54 24.76 2.67
N CYS A 33 -3.88 23.80 1.83
CA CYS A 33 -3.71 22.36 2.05
C CYS A 33 -3.57 21.68 0.69
N PRO A 34 -2.38 21.75 0.06
CA PRO A 34 -2.17 21.16 -1.27
C PRO A 34 -2.06 19.64 -1.23
N PHE A 35 -1.79 19.05 -0.05
CA PHE A 35 -1.59 17.62 0.16
C PHE A 35 -2.46 17.07 1.31
N PRO A 36 -3.79 17.06 1.19
CA PRO A 36 -4.67 16.50 2.23
C PRO A 36 -4.47 15.00 2.50
N GLY A 37 -3.88 14.27 1.56
CA GLY A 37 -3.68 12.82 1.61
C GLY A 37 -4.29 12.15 0.39
N TRP A 38 -3.64 11.07 -0.07
CA TRP A 38 -4.07 10.37 -1.27
C TRP A 38 -5.50 9.81 -1.14
N THR A 39 -5.79 9.12 -0.05
CA THR A 39 -7.12 8.55 0.22
C THR A 39 -8.16 9.64 0.42
N ALA A 40 -7.78 10.77 1.03
CA ALA A 40 -8.68 11.92 1.22
C ALA A 40 -9.13 12.52 -0.13
N GLU A 41 -8.21 12.69 -1.08
CA GLU A 41 -8.54 13.18 -2.42
C GLU A 41 -9.42 12.20 -3.20
N ILE A 42 -9.17 10.88 -3.06
CA ILE A 42 -10.01 9.86 -3.68
C ILE A 42 -11.44 9.94 -3.13
N ILE A 43 -11.60 10.03 -1.81
CA ILE A 43 -12.92 10.15 -1.18
C ILE A 43 -13.63 11.42 -1.67
N GLY A 44 -12.94 12.56 -1.68
CA GLY A 44 -13.46 13.82 -2.19
C GLY A 44 -13.95 13.70 -3.62
N MET A 45 -13.08 13.22 -4.51
CA MET A 45 -13.38 13.02 -5.92
C MET A 45 -14.59 12.11 -6.15
N VAL A 46 -14.65 10.94 -5.50
CA VAL A 46 -15.77 10.00 -5.69
C VAL A 46 -17.06 10.60 -5.14
N SER A 47 -17.00 11.29 -4.00
CA SER A 47 -18.17 11.95 -3.42
C SER A 47 -18.71 13.08 -4.31
N ASP A 48 -17.82 13.86 -4.94
CA ASP A 48 -18.21 14.92 -5.89
C ASP A 48 -18.86 14.32 -7.15
N TYR A 49 -18.28 13.24 -7.68
CA TYR A 49 -18.81 12.51 -8.84
C TYR A 49 -20.22 11.95 -8.57
N LEU A 50 -20.43 11.35 -7.39
CA LEU A 50 -21.72 10.78 -6.99
C LEU A 50 -22.70 11.81 -6.41
N HIS A 51 -22.26 13.06 -6.27
CA HIS A 51 -23.00 14.11 -5.57
C HIS A 51 -23.42 13.71 -4.16
N TRP A 52 -22.53 13.07 -3.41
CA TRP A 52 -22.74 12.70 -2.01
C TRP A 52 -22.17 13.78 -1.08
N ASP A 53 -22.76 13.91 0.11
CA ASP A 53 -22.16 14.65 1.21
C ASP A 53 -21.31 13.71 2.05
N ILE A 54 -20.17 14.20 2.54
CA ILE A 54 -19.32 13.44 3.47
C ILE A 54 -19.47 13.99 4.88
N GLU A 55 -19.95 13.16 5.79
CA GLU A 55 -19.87 13.39 7.23
C GLU A 55 -18.62 12.69 7.77
N SER A 56 -17.69 13.43 8.35
CA SER A 56 -16.41 12.87 8.80
C SER A 56 -16.44 12.45 10.26
N ILE A 57 -15.85 11.29 10.54
CA ILE A 57 -15.61 10.76 11.88
C ILE A 57 -14.10 10.59 12.04
N VAL A 58 -13.47 11.41 12.87
CA VAL A 58 -12.00 11.37 13.04
C VAL A 58 -11.64 10.44 14.20
N MET A 59 -10.85 9.41 13.91
CA MET A 59 -10.26 8.53 14.92
C MET A 59 -8.80 8.90 15.15
N LYS A 60 -8.44 9.08 16.42
CA LYS A 60 -7.05 9.22 16.81
C LYS A 60 -6.41 7.83 16.86
N VAL A 61 -5.52 7.56 15.92
CA VAL A 61 -4.69 6.35 15.94
C VAL A 61 -3.40 6.66 16.68
N ALA A 62 -2.99 5.77 17.58
CA ALA A 62 -1.70 5.92 18.26
C ALA A 62 -0.57 5.81 17.23
N PRO A 63 0.49 6.66 17.32
CA PRO A 63 1.62 6.58 16.40
C PRO A 63 2.19 5.15 16.33
N GLY A 64 2.27 4.61 15.11
CA GLY A 64 2.78 3.27 14.85
C GLY A 64 1.75 2.14 14.93
N ALA A 65 0.55 2.37 15.49
CA ALA A 65 -0.50 1.35 15.47
C ALA A 65 -0.98 1.12 14.04
N SER A 66 -0.63 -0.04 13.47
CA SER A 66 -1.28 -0.55 12.27
C SER A 66 -2.76 -0.78 12.61
N THR A 67 -3.67 -0.15 11.86
CA THR A 67 -5.12 -0.27 12.03
C THR A 67 -5.68 -1.59 11.47
N ASN A 68 -4.90 -2.68 11.51
CA ASN A 68 -5.32 -4.00 11.03
C ASN A 68 -6.37 -4.62 11.99
N THR A 69 -7.61 -4.14 11.92
CA THR A 69 -8.75 -4.62 12.69
C THR A 69 -9.55 -5.68 11.92
N GLY A 70 -9.16 -6.95 12.05
CA GLY A 70 -10.09 -8.09 11.92
C GLY A 70 -10.52 -8.53 10.51
N SER A 71 -10.77 -9.83 10.34
CA SER A 71 -11.17 -10.45 9.06
C SER A 71 -12.69 -10.36 8.85
N TYR A 72 -13.14 -9.59 7.84
CA TYR A 72 -14.48 -9.70 7.26
C TYR A 72 -14.39 -9.52 5.73
N VAL A 73 -15.07 -10.40 4.97
CA VAL A 73 -15.02 -10.46 3.51
C VAL A 73 -16.39 -10.07 2.94
N HIS A 74 -16.44 -8.99 2.15
CA HIS A 74 -17.09 -8.92 0.84
C HIS A 74 -16.93 -7.51 0.24
N GLY A 75 -16.27 -7.40 -0.91
CA GLY A 75 -16.12 -6.14 -1.64
C GLY A 75 -15.24 -6.31 -2.89
N LEU A 76 -15.73 -5.81 -4.02
CA LEU A 76 -15.07 -5.90 -5.33
C LEU A 76 -13.84 -4.98 -5.41
N THR A 77 -12.86 -5.43 -6.19
CA THR A 77 -11.50 -4.92 -6.34
C THR A 77 -11.46 -3.65 -7.18
N ILE A 78 -10.97 -2.54 -6.60
CA ILE A 78 -10.18 -1.61 -7.40
C ILE A 78 -8.80 -2.23 -7.43
N LEU A 79 -8.27 -2.52 -8.61
CA LEU A 79 -6.88 -2.94 -8.78
C LEU A 79 -5.95 -1.76 -8.44
N TYR A 80 -5.90 -1.45 -7.15
CA TYR A 80 -4.71 -0.88 -6.59
C TYR A 80 -3.69 -2.01 -6.56
N LYS A 81 -2.65 -1.86 -7.37
CA LYS A 81 -1.33 -2.28 -6.92
C LYS A 81 -1.00 -1.36 -5.73
N VAL A 82 -1.44 -1.71 -4.51
CA VAL A 82 -0.80 -1.10 -3.35
C VAL A 82 0.51 -1.83 -3.25
N SER A 83 1.54 -1.15 -3.76
CA SER A 83 2.75 -1.79 -4.20
C SER A 83 3.49 -2.33 -2.99
N VAL A 84 3.86 -3.59 -3.11
CA VAL A 84 5.25 -3.97 -3.25
C VAL A 84 6.03 -3.79 -1.95
N LEU A 85 6.44 -4.93 -1.44
CA LEU A 85 7.54 -5.01 -0.51
C LEU A 85 8.80 -4.35 -1.10
N SER A 86 9.14 -3.18 -0.60
CA SER A 86 10.40 -2.57 -0.99
C SER A 86 11.52 -3.00 -0.09
N SER A 87 12.69 -3.17 -0.70
CA SER A 87 13.94 -3.44 0.00
C SER A 87 14.80 -2.20 -0.03
N LEU A 88 15.20 -1.75 1.15
CA LEU A 88 16.02 -0.56 1.36
C LEU A 88 17.48 -0.94 1.46
N LEU A 89 18.34 -0.25 0.72
CA LEU A 89 19.74 -0.65 0.51
C LEU A 89 20.67 0.54 0.44
N LYS A 90 21.87 0.39 1.00
CA LYS A 90 22.99 1.32 0.82
C LYS A 90 24.10 0.69 -0.01
N THR A 91 24.47 1.29 -1.13
CA THR A 91 25.56 0.78 -1.99
C THR A 91 26.37 1.88 -2.70
N PRO A 92 27.68 1.65 -2.93
CA PRO A 92 28.50 2.40 -3.87
C PRO A 92 28.34 1.94 -5.34
N ASP A 93 27.83 0.72 -5.57
CA ASP A 93 27.46 0.19 -6.89
C ASP A 93 25.97 0.41 -7.16
N LEU A 94 25.63 0.66 -8.43
CA LEU A 94 24.39 1.31 -8.84
C LEU A 94 23.10 0.63 -8.36
N LEU A 95 23.01 -0.70 -8.33
CA LEU A 95 21.89 -1.46 -7.77
C LEU A 95 22.37 -2.89 -7.49
N PRO A 96 22.27 -3.43 -6.25
CA PRO A 96 22.78 -4.77 -5.96
C PRO A 96 21.90 -5.90 -6.52
N PHE A 97 20.66 -5.60 -6.94
CA PHE A 97 19.75 -6.52 -7.61
C PHE A 97 18.66 -5.76 -8.40
N HIS A 98 18.07 -6.44 -9.37
CA HIS A 98 16.96 -5.96 -10.21
C HIS A 98 15.71 -6.84 -10.10
N THR A 99 15.82 -8.01 -9.48
CA THR A 99 14.69 -8.93 -9.27
C THR A 99 14.61 -9.40 -7.82
N SER A 100 13.43 -9.79 -7.36
CA SER A 100 13.26 -10.41 -6.05
C SER A 100 13.98 -11.75 -5.94
N ALA A 101 14.17 -12.48 -7.04
CA ALA A 101 14.96 -13.70 -7.06
C ALA A 101 16.44 -13.43 -6.73
N GLU A 102 17.03 -12.39 -7.32
CA GLU A 102 18.39 -11.94 -7.01
C GLU A 102 18.51 -11.45 -5.56
N MET A 103 17.53 -10.67 -5.09
CA MET A 103 17.44 -10.24 -3.70
C MET A 103 17.41 -11.43 -2.73
N ILE A 104 16.57 -12.43 -2.99
CA ILE A 104 16.46 -13.65 -2.18
C ILE A 104 17.79 -14.42 -2.20
N ASN A 105 18.46 -14.50 -3.35
CA ASN A 105 19.78 -15.13 -3.45
C ASN A 105 20.81 -14.42 -2.55
N LEU A 106 20.86 -13.08 -2.59
CA LEU A 106 21.74 -12.29 -1.71
C LEU A 106 21.46 -12.48 -0.22
N ILE A 107 20.20 -12.68 0.14
CA ILE A 107 19.81 -13.05 1.52
C ILE A 107 20.29 -14.46 1.84
N SER A 108 20.11 -15.42 0.91
CA SER A 108 20.47 -16.82 1.12
C SER A 108 21.97 -17.04 1.30
N THR A 109 22.80 -16.24 0.63
CA THR A 109 24.27 -16.27 0.76
C THR A 109 24.78 -15.53 1.98
N GLY A 110 23.91 -14.81 2.70
CA GLY A 110 24.28 -14.00 3.86
C GLY A 110 24.93 -12.66 3.50
N GLN A 111 24.99 -12.28 2.22
CA GLN A 111 25.54 -10.99 1.80
C GLN A 111 24.67 -9.82 2.28
N TYR A 112 23.36 -10.02 2.33
CA TYR A 112 22.41 -9.09 2.93
C TYR A 112 21.58 -9.78 4.00
N LYS A 113 21.18 -9.03 5.03
CA LYS A 113 20.30 -9.51 6.09
C LYS A 113 18.96 -8.78 6.09
N MET A 114 17.87 -9.53 6.11
CA MET A 114 16.55 -8.91 6.30
C MET A 114 16.43 -8.34 7.72
N ILE A 115 15.89 -7.13 7.82
CA ILE A 115 15.61 -6.44 9.08
C ILE A 115 14.19 -5.90 9.09
N THR A 116 13.55 -5.88 10.26
CA THR A 116 12.26 -5.24 10.49
C THR A 116 12.12 -4.84 11.96
N HIS A 117 11.15 -4.02 12.31
CA HIS A 117 10.81 -3.78 13.72
C HIS A 117 9.65 -4.66 14.18
N THR A 118 9.54 -4.91 15.49
CA THR A 118 8.56 -5.84 16.09
C THR A 118 7.13 -5.60 15.61
N LEU A 119 6.64 -4.37 15.71
CA LEU A 119 5.27 -4.04 15.33
C LEU A 119 4.97 -4.31 13.84
N ASN A 120 5.91 -4.01 12.94
CA ASN A 120 5.79 -4.32 11.51
C ASN A 120 5.82 -5.83 11.29
N TYR A 121 6.71 -6.57 11.96
CA TYR A 121 6.79 -8.04 11.85
C TYR A 121 5.49 -8.77 12.27
N GLU A 122 4.82 -8.24 13.28
CA GLU A 122 3.62 -8.82 13.86
C GLU A 122 2.36 -8.46 13.07
N THR A 123 2.23 -7.19 12.67
CA THR A 123 0.98 -6.68 12.10
C THR A 123 0.95 -6.66 10.58
N ASN A 124 2.08 -6.53 9.90
CA ASN A 124 2.13 -6.38 8.46
C ASN A 124 1.77 -7.69 7.73
N TRP A 125 0.88 -7.57 6.74
CA TRP A 125 0.42 -8.71 5.93
C TRP A 125 1.58 -9.46 5.28
N TYR A 126 2.66 -8.78 4.91
CA TYR A 126 3.81 -9.38 4.24
C TYR A 126 4.44 -10.47 5.10
N PHE A 127 4.65 -10.20 6.40
CA PHE A 127 5.24 -11.19 7.30
C PHE A 127 4.24 -12.28 7.67
N SER A 128 2.93 -11.99 7.68
CA SER A 128 1.91 -13.02 7.79
C SER A 128 1.97 -14.01 6.62
N ASP A 129 2.03 -13.49 5.39
CA ASP A 129 2.10 -14.31 4.17
C ASP A 129 3.46 -14.99 4.05
N LEU A 130 4.56 -14.34 4.44
CA LEU A 130 5.86 -14.99 4.54
C LEU A 130 5.82 -16.23 5.44
N ARG A 131 5.02 -16.23 6.51
CA ARG A 131 4.87 -17.41 7.39
C ARG A 131 3.96 -18.49 6.83
N GLN A 132 2.92 -18.13 6.08
CA GLN A 132 1.77 -19.02 5.82
C GLN A 132 1.46 -19.26 4.33
N SER A 133 1.84 -18.36 3.43
CA SER A 133 1.48 -18.42 2.01
C SER A 133 2.27 -19.49 1.26
N ASN A 134 1.64 -20.14 0.28
CA ASN A 134 2.28 -21.08 -0.65
C ASN A 134 2.75 -20.41 -1.95
N ASP A 135 2.76 -19.07 -2.00
CA ASP A 135 3.32 -18.36 -3.14
C ASP A 135 4.81 -18.71 -3.35
N PRO A 136 5.26 -18.95 -4.59
CA PRO A 136 6.66 -19.28 -4.89
C PRO A 136 7.67 -18.27 -4.34
N HIS A 137 7.35 -16.97 -4.32
CA HIS A 137 8.21 -15.93 -3.76
C HIS A 137 8.43 -16.16 -2.25
N PHE A 138 7.35 -16.36 -1.49
CA PHE A 138 7.42 -16.58 -0.05
C PHE A 138 8.05 -17.93 0.32
N LEU A 139 7.84 -18.96 -0.50
CA LEU A 139 8.53 -20.26 -0.33
C LEU A 139 10.05 -20.10 -0.47
N SER A 140 10.50 -19.43 -1.54
CA SER A 140 11.92 -19.22 -1.81
C SER A 140 12.56 -18.34 -0.73
N LEU A 141 11.88 -17.29 -0.30
CA LEU A 141 12.37 -16.43 0.77
C LEU A 141 12.43 -17.16 2.11
N ARG A 142 11.42 -17.98 2.46
CA ARG A 142 11.49 -18.80 3.69
C ARG A 142 12.70 -19.74 3.68
N GLU A 143 13.04 -20.32 2.52
CA GLU A 143 14.21 -21.18 2.40
C GLU A 143 15.50 -20.39 2.67
N ALA A 144 15.66 -19.23 2.05
CA ALA A 144 16.80 -18.34 2.27
C ALA A 144 16.95 -17.93 3.74
N LEU A 145 15.82 -17.70 4.42
CA LEU A 145 15.79 -17.27 5.82
C LEU A 145 16.09 -18.39 6.84
N LYS A 146 16.14 -19.67 6.44
CA LYS A 146 16.52 -20.77 7.35
C LYS A 146 17.94 -20.59 7.90
N ASN A 147 18.86 -20.16 7.03
CA ASN A 147 20.27 -19.97 7.37
C ASN A 147 20.62 -18.50 7.67
N ASN A 148 19.75 -17.56 7.29
CA ASN A 148 19.92 -16.14 7.54
C ASN A 148 18.62 -15.52 8.10
N PRO A 149 18.30 -15.76 9.39
CA PRO A 149 17.02 -15.34 9.96
C PRO A 149 16.89 -13.82 10.02
N ILE A 150 15.64 -13.35 9.92
CA ILE A 150 15.28 -11.93 9.99
C ILE A 150 15.75 -11.34 11.32
N LEU A 151 16.43 -10.19 11.27
CA LEU A 151 16.73 -9.39 12.45
C LEU A 151 15.48 -8.56 12.83
N ILE A 152 14.89 -8.84 13.99
CA ILE A 152 13.75 -8.08 14.52
C ILE A 152 14.28 -7.10 15.57
N VAL A 153 14.05 -5.81 15.36
CA VAL A 153 14.47 -4.73 16.26
C VAL A 153 13.27 -4.05 16.93
N GLU A 154 13.57 -3.20 17.91
CA GLU A 154 12.57 -2.60 18.79
C GLU A 154 11.57 -1.70 18.05
N ASN A 155 12.09 -0.86 17.16
CA ASN A 155 11.32 0.20 16.50
C ASN A 155 11.93 0.58 15.15
N ALA A 156 11.16 1.34 14.38
CA ALA A 156 11.53 1.75 13.03
C ALA A 156 12.83 2.58 12.98
N SER A 157 13.10 3.42 13.99
CA SER A 157 14.32 4.23 14.06
C SER A 157 15.60 3.37 14.14
N VAL A 158 15.56 2.31 14.96
CA VAL A 158 16.65 1.35 15.05
C VAL A 158 16.84 0.63 13.71
N ALA A 159 15.75 0.23 13.05
CA ALA A 159 15.83 -0.44 11.76
C ALA A 159 16.45 0.45 10.68
N LEU A 160 16.10 1.74 10.65
CA LEU A 160 16.70 2.74 9.76
C LEU A 160 18.20 2.90 10.00
N THR A 161 18.64 2.90 11.27
CA THR A 161 20.07 2.98 11.62
C THR A 161 20.88 1.82 11.00
N TYR A 162 20.32 0.60 10.99
CA TYR A 162 20.95 -0.54 10.33
C TYR A 162 20.97 -0.40 8.81
N LEU A 163 19.90 0.11 8.20
CA LEU A 163 19.87 0.36 6.76
C LEU A 163 20.95 1.35 6.32
N GLU A 164 21.15 2.42 7.10
CA GLU A 164 22.18 3.43 6.85
C GLU A 164 23.61 2.88 7.03
N GLN A 165 23.79 1.75 7.71
CA GLN A 165 25.09 1.06 7.79
C GLN A 165 25.37 0.19 6.56
N GLY A 166 24.32 -0.18 5.80
CA GLY A 166 24.42 -1.09 4.65
C GLY A 166 24.44 -2.57 5.04
N GLY A 167 24.27 -3.45 4.05
CA GLY A 167 24.19 -4.90 4.26
C GLY A 167 22.85 -5.39 4.83
N TYR A 168 21.86 -4.51 4.94
CA TYR A 168 20.52 -4.85 5.39
C TYR A 168 19.49 -4.57 4.30
N ILE A 169 18.40 -5.35 4.35
CA ILE A 169 17.20 -5.18 3.53
C ILE A 169 16.02 -5.03 4.48
N TYR A 170 15.31 -3.91 4.41
CA TYR A 170 14.10 -3.71 5.19
C TYR A 170 12.88 -3.87 4.31
N ALA A 171 12.00 -4.79 4.69
CA ALA A 171 10.73 -5.07 4.06
C ALA A 171 9.64 -4.10 4.55
N SER A 172 9.21 -3.17 3.71
CA SER A 172 8.15 -2.19 4.01
C SER A 172 6.95 -2.30 3.08
N GLN A 173 5.76 -1.91 3.57
CA GLN A 173 4.64 -1.53 2.70
C GLN A 173 4.89 -0.12 2.12
N GLN A 174 4.33 0.16 0.94
CA GLN A 174 4.48 1.45 0.24
C GLN A 174 3.73 2.61 0.90
N ASP A 175 2.69 2.33 1.67
CA ASP A 175 1.96 3.30 2.50
C ASP A 175 2.63 3.54 3.87
N SER A 176 3.83 2.99 4.07
CA SER A 176 4.58 3.23 5.29
C SER A 176 5.04 4.68 5.38
N SER A 177 4.91 5.24 6.58
CA SER A 177 5.53 6.52 6.97
C SER A 177 7.07 6.55 6.78
N LEU A 178 7.70 5.40 6.53
CA LEU A 178 9.11 5.32 6.18
C LEU A 178 9.41 5.84 4.78
N ILE A 179 8.50 5.74 3.81
CA ILE A 179 8.76 6.10 2.41
C ILE A 179 9.23 7.56 2.27
N PRO A 180 8.55 8.57 2.85
CA PRO A 180 9.03 9.95 2.79
C PRO A 180 10.41 10.16 3.43
N TYR A 181 10.74 9.40 4.47
CA TYR A 181 12.06 9.45 5.10
C TYR A 181 13.15 8.91 4.15
N ILE A 182 12.87 7.78 3.51
CA ILE A 182 13.78 7.10 2.57
C ILE A 182 14.00 7.95 1.33
N GLN A 183 12.94 8.54 0.77
CA GLN A 183 13.03 9.41 -0.40
C GLN A 183 13.94 10.64 -0.16
N GLY A 184 14.15 11.02 1.11
CA GLY A 184 15.11 12.06 1.47
C GLY A 184 16.56 11.62 1.62
N LYS A 185 16.86 10.33 1.40
CA LYS A 185 18.20 9.75 1.53
C LYS A 185 18.68 9.27 0.17
N CYS A 186 19.84 9.77 -0.25
CA CYS A 186 20.43 9.44 -1.55
C CYS A 186 21.18 8.12 -1.58
N ASP A 187 21.53 7.62 -0.41
CA ASP A 187 22.21 6.35 -0.22
C ASP A 187 21.24 5.22 0.15
N LEU A 188 19.92 5.44 0.00
CA LEU A 188 18.91 4.41 0.15
C LEU A 188 18.18 4.18 -1.17
N TYR A 189 18.20 2.95 -1.65
CA TYR A 189 17.43 2.54 -2.82
C TYR A 189 16.09 1.92 -2.41
N TYR A 190 15.01 2.29 -3.10
CA TYR A 190 13.69 1.68 -2.97
C TYR A 190 13.45 0.72 -4.16
N PHE A 191 13.52 -0.59 -3.91
CA PHE A 191 13.17 -1.58 -4.92
C PHE A 191 11.67 -1.82 -4.94
N SER A 192 11.02 -1.90 -6.10
CA SER A 192 9.61 -2.32 -6.14
C SER A 192 9.17 -3.22 -7.28
N GLU A 193 10.10 -3.70 -8.07
CA GLU A 193 9.76 -4.54 -9.20
C GLU A 193 9.52 -5.97 -8.70
N ASP A 194 8.67 -6.73 -9.40
CA ASP A 194 8.38 -8.17 -9.21
C ASP A 194 8.01 -8.71 -7.80
N THR A 195 7.88 -7.85 -6.79
CA THR A 195 7.53 -8.32 -5.45
C THR A 195 6.02 -8.57 -5.30
N PRO A 196 5.60 -9.34 -4.27
CA PRO A 196 4.19 -9.57 -3.99
C PRO A 196 3.42 -8.27 -3.77
N GLN A 197 2.24 -8.19 -4.41
CA GLN A 197 1.34 -7.05 -4.32
C GLN A 197 0.05 -7.43 -3.61
N LYS A 198 -0.55 -6.47 -2.90
CA LYS A 198 -1.89 -6.60 -2.32
C LYS A 198 -2.73 -5.39 -2.73
N SER A 199 -4.02 -5.60 -2.85
CA SER A 199 -4.97 -4.51 -3.10
C SER A 199 -5.47 -3.92 -1.79
N ALA A 200 -5.76 -2.62 -1.81
CA ALA A 200 -6.53 -1.95 -0.77
C ALA A 200 -7.98 -1.76 -1.21
N TYR A 201 -8.86 -1.63 -0.21
CA TYR A 201 -10.29 -1.58 -0.40
C TYR A 201 -10.91 -0.53 0.52
N PHE A 202 -11.95 0.15 0.04
CA PHE A 202 -12.88 0.86 0.91
C PHE A 202 -13.85 -0.15 1.51
N LEU A 203 -14.01 -0.12 2.82
CA LEU A 203 -14.94 -1.00 3.52
C LEU A 203 -16.29 -0.32 3.71
N PHE A 204 -17.32 -1.13 3.51
CA PHE A 204 -18.70 -0.76 3.73
C PHE A 204 -19.33 -1.77 4.68
N THR A 205 -20.41 -1.36 5.34
CA THR A 205 -21.25 -2.30 6.08
C THR A 205 -21.71 -3.43 5.17
N ASN A 206 -21.81 -4.64 5.73
CA ASN A 206 -22.30 -5.78 4.98
C ASN A 206 -23.69 -5.48 4.40
N GLY A 207 -23.88 -5.78 3.11
CA GLY A 207 -25.12 -5.49 2.39
C GLY A 207 -25.34 -4.02 2.01
N SER A 208 -24.35 -3.14 2.17
CA SER A 208 -24.49 -1.73 1.79
C SER A 208 -24.84 -1.57 0.30
N LYS A 209 -25.95 -0.86 0.03
CA LYS A 209 -26.38 -0.52 -1.32
C LYS A 209 -25.47 0.50 -2.00
N LEU A 210 -24.69 1.24 -1.21
CA LEU A 210 -23.80 2.30 -1.68
C LEU A 210 -22.52 1.74 -2.34
N LEU A 211 -22.11 0.52 -1.97
CA LEU A 211 -20.86 -0.08 -2.45
C LEU A 211 -20.79 -0.16 -3.99
N LYS A 212 -21.90 -0.51 -4.64
CA LYS A 212 -21.94 -0.62 -6.10
C LYS A 212 -21.74 0.73 -6.78
N GLU A 213 -22.36 1.78 -6.25
CA GLU A 213 -22.24 3.15 -6.79
C GLU A 213 -20.85 3.71 -6.51
N TRP A 214 -20.31 3.48 -5.31
CA TRP A 214 -18.94 3.82 -4.94
C TRP A 214 -17.91 3.21 -5.90
N ASN A 215 -17.98 1.89 -6.11
CA ASN A 215 -17.07 1.18 -7.01
C ASN A 215 -17.17 1.69 -8.45
N ARG A 216 -18.38 2.01 -8.91
CA ARG A 216 -18.57 2.67 -10.21
C ARG A 216 -17.85 4.02 -10.24
N GLY A 217 -18.00 4.84 -9.21
CA GLY A 217 -17.32 6.13 -9.10
C GLY A 217 -15.80 6.01 -9.21
N LEU A 218 -15.22 4.99 -8.59
CA LEU A 218 -13.77 4.73 -8.65
C LEU A 218 -13.32 4.31 -10.05
N ILE A 219 -14.03 3.38 -10.68
CA ILE A 219 -13.73 2.92 -12.06
C ILE A 219 -13.79 4.09 -13.04
N MET A 220 -14.83 4.92 -12.92
CA MET A 220 -15.02 6.07 -13.81
C MET A 220 -13.96 7.18 -13.64
N ASN A 221 -13.16 7.12 -12.59
CA ASN A 221 -12.14 8.12 -12.26
C ASN A 221 -10.75 7.49 -12.05
N ILE A 222 -10.48 6.33 -12.68
CA ILE A 222 -9.21 5.60 -12.52
C ILE A 222 -7.98 6.42 -12.91
N ASP A 223 -8.09 7.28 -13.92
CA ASP A 223 -7.01 8.17 -14.36
C ASP A 223 -6.65 9.21 -13.30
N TYR A 224 -7.67 9.79 -12.63
CA TYR A 224 -7.45 10.73 -11.53
C TYR A 224 -6.76 10.03 -10.36
N ILE A 225 -7.21 8.83 -10.02
CA ILE A 225 -6.62 7.99 -8.97
C ILE A 225 -5.15 7.68 -9.25
N GLY A 226 -4.81 7.34 -10.50
CA GLY A 226 -3.43 7.13 -10.93
C GLY A 226 -2.59 8.40 -10.82
N HIS A 227 -3.12 9.54 -11.24
CA HIS A 227 -2.42 10.82 -11.13
C HIS A 227 -2.18 11.26 -9.68
N THR A 228 -3.18 11.11 -8.79
CA THR A 228 -2.98 11.40 -7.37
C THR A 228 -2.03 10.41 -6.73
N PHE A 229 -2.03 9.14 -7.14
CA PHE A 229 -1.03 8.18 -6.67
C PHE A 229 0.39 8.64 -7.01
N SER A 230 0.66 8.99 -8.27
CA SER A 230 1.96 9.54 -8.66
C SER A 230 2.33 10.81 -7.87
N LYS A 231 1.35 11.67 -7.57
CA LYS A 231 1.55 12.88 -6.74
C LYS A 231 2.05 12.55 -5.33
N TYR A 232 1.50 11.53 -4.66
CA TYR A 232 1.83 11.23 -3.26
C TYR A 232 3.01 10.27 -3.09
N PHE A 233 3.15 9.29 -3.99
CA PHE A 233 4.08 8.18 -3.80
C PHE A 233 5.30 8.24 -4.72
N GLU A 234 5.16 8.69 -5.97
CA GLU A 234 6.24 8.63 -6.97
C GLU A 234 7.02 9.93 -7.08
N ASN A 235 6.31 11.06 -7.16
CA ASN A 235 6.92 12.38 -7.32
C ASN A 235 7.36 12.99 -5.98
N GLY A 236 7.10 12.29 -4.88
CA GLY A 236 7.27 12.77 -3.52
C GLY A 236 6.28 13.89 -3.19
N LEU A 237 5.99 14.05 -1.89
CA LEU A 237 5.49 15.35 -1.42
C LEU A 237 6.54 16.40 -1.81
N ILE A 238 6.09 17.57 -2.29
CA ILE A 238 6.95 18.74 -2.44
C ILE A 238 7.33 19.22 -1.04
N GLY A 239 8.16 18.46 -0.33
CA GLY A 239 8.89 18.89 0.84
C GLY A 239 9.96 19.91 0.43
N PRO A 240 10.66 20.54 1.39
CA PRO A 240 11.87 21.30 1.08
C PRO A 240 12.75 20.46 0.17
N PRO A 241 13.42 21.05 -0.84
CA PRO A 241 14.07 20.30 -1.91
C PRO A 241 14.94 19.22 -1.29
N TYR A 242 14.49 17.96 -1.42
CA TYR A 242 15.32 16.83 -1.05
C TYR A 242 16.64 17.02 -1.77
N PRO A 243 17.78 16.79 -1.09
CA PRO A 243 19.08 16.92 -1.75
C PRO A 243 18.98 16.12 -3.04
N ARG A 244 19.07 16.80 -4.19
CA ARG A 244 19.01 16.12 -5.48
C ARG A 244 20.16 15.15 -5.46
N CYS A 245 19.85 13.87 -5.28
CA CYS A 245 20.84 12.82 -5.29
C CYS A 245 21.60 12.98 -6.59
N VAL A 246 22.91 13.23 -6.46
CA VAL A 246 23.77 13.64 -7.58
C VAL A 246 23.45 12.76 -8.77
N ASN A 247 22.96 13.37 -9.84
CA ASN A 247 22.19 12.76 -10.92
C ASN A 247 22.52 11.28 -11.15
N MET A 248 21.58 10.40 -10.76
CA MET A 248 21.54 9.01 -11.22
C MET A 248 21.44 8.91 -12.77
N GLU A 249 21.36 10.01 -13.51
CA GLU A 249 21.48 10.05 -14.96
C GLU A 249 22.83 9.53 -15.49
N ALA A 250 23.84 9.37 -14.63
CA ALA A 250 25.08 8.65 -14.98
C ALA A 250 24.93 7.11 -14.98
N ILE A 251 23.76 6.59 -14.58
CA ILE A 251 23.41 5.18 -14.78
C ILE A 251 23.23 4.96 -16.29
N PRO A 252 24.04 4.09 -16.93
CA PRO A 252 23.91 3.81 -18.36
C PRO A 252 22.47 3.37 -18.69
N ASP A 253 21.94 3.77 -19.85
CA ASP A 253 20.55 3.47 -20.25
C ASP A 253 20.18 1.97 -20.15
N ALA A 254 21.17 1.08 -20.22
CA ALA A 254 21.02 -0.37 -20.02
C ALA A 254 20.53 -0.78 -18.62
N TYR A 255 20.62 0.12 -17.64
CA TYR A 255 20.23 -0.10 -16.24
C TYR A 255 19.08 0.80 -15.80
N LYS A 256 18.53 1.64 -16.69
CA LYS A 256 17.29 2.36 -16.39
C LYS A 256 16.15 1.32 -16.43
N PRO A 257 15.37 1.17 -15.37
CA PRO A 257 14.16 0.35 -15.43
C PRO A 257 13.28 0.87 -16.58
N SER A 258 12.72 -0.05 -17.37
CA SER A 258 11.87 0.32 -18.49
C SER A 258 10.62 0.99 -17.93
N ASN A 259 10.56 2.34 -17.98
CA ASN A 259 9.40 3.13 -17.55
C ASN A 259 8.13 2.89 -18.40
N GLU A 260 8.15 1.93 -19.32
CA GLU A 260 6.92 1.36 -19.90
C GLU A 260 6.24 0.47 -18.86
N ILE A 261 5.60 1.13 -17.88
CA ILE A 261 4.43 0.55 -17.24
C ILE A 261 3.42 0.35 -18.38
N ASP A 262 3.21 -0.92 -18.74
CA ASP A 262 2.26 -1.39 -19.74
C ASP A 262 0.84 -0.91 -19.39
N LYS A 263 0.50 0.31 -19.81
CA LYS A 263 -0.82 0.93 -19.63
C LYS A 263 -1.94 0.06 -20.23
N GLY A 264 -1.61 -0.90 -21.09
CA GLY A 264 -2.54 -1.83 -21.73
C GLY A 264 -2.99 -3.01 -20.86
N ARG A 265 -2.26 -3.37 -19.78
CA ARG A 265 -2.61 -4.54 -18.94
C ARG A 265 -3.64 -4.27 -17.85
N MET A 266 -4.00 -3.02 -17.56
CA MET A 266 -5.02 -2.71 -16.54
C MET A 266 -6.44 -3.07 -16.99
N LEU A 267 -6.79 -2.89 -18.26
CA LEU A 267 -8.16 -3.10 -18.74
C LEU A 267 -8.65 -4.57 -18.66
N PRO A 268 -7.87 -5.59 -19.07
CA PRO A 268 -8.35 -6.98 -19.08
C PRO A 268 -8.61 -7.55 -17.68
N VAL A 269 -7.76 -7.23 -16.71
CA VAL A 269 -7.87 -7.74 -15.33
C VAL A 269 -9.06 -7.10 -14.57
N VAL A 270 -9.37 -5.83 -14.88
CA VAL A 270 -10.57 -5.15 -14.37
C VAL A 270 -11.85 -5.80 -14.92
N GLN A 271 -11.83 -6.26 -16.17
CA GLN A 271 -13.00 -6.87 -16.80
C GLN A 271 -13.29 -8.29 -16.27
N GLU A 272 -12.27 -9.10 -16.02
CA GLU A 272 -12.42 -10.46 -15.48
C GLU A 272 -12.90 -10.48 -14.02
N ALA A 273 -12.54 -9.47 -13.22
CA ALA A 273 -13.00 -9.32 -11.83
C ALA A 273 -14.48 -8.93 -11.72
N LEU A 274 -15.09 -8.39 -12.77
CA LEU A 274 -16.49 -7.93 -12.78
C LEU A 274 -17.51 -9.08 -12.97
N GLU A 275 -17.08 -10.27 -13.39
CA GLU A 275 -17.98 -11.36 -13.81
C GLU A 275 -18.24 -12.44 -12.74
N GLN A 276 -17.52 -12.44 -11.61
CA GLN A 276 -17.67 -13.48 -10.58
C GLN A 276 -18.73 -13.15 -9.51
N HIS A 277 -19.64 -14.11 -9.30
CA HIS A 277 -20.91 -14.03 -8.56
C HIS A 277 -20.80 -13.78 -7.03
N VAL A 278 -21.84 -13.16 -6.46
CA VAL A 278 -22.05 -12.92 -5.01
C VAL A 278 -23.18 -13.81 -4.50
N GLU A 279 -22.92 -14.64 -3.48
CA GLU A 279 -23.94 -15.37 -2.71
C GLU A 279 -24.42 -14.54 -1.50
N LEU A 280 -25.70 -14.69 -1.15
CA LEU A 280 -26.45 -13.87 -0.17
C LEU A 280 -26.53 -14.55 1.20
N ILE A 281 -26.31 -13.80 2.30
CA ILE A 281 -26.77 -14.15 3.66
C ILE A 281 -27.32 -12.91 4.39
N ASP A 282 -28.38 -13.16 5.17
CA ASP A 282 -29.37 -12.38 5.93
C ASP A 282 -28.96 -11.02 6.60
N PRO A 283 -29.76 -9.92 6.48
CA PRO A 283 -29.42 -8.60 7.01
C PRO A 283 -30.24 -8.17 8.25
N THR A 284 -29.60 -8.05 9.41
CA THR A 284 -30.12 -7.24 10.52
C THR A 284 -29.01 -6.45 11.23
N SER A 285 -28.71 -5.23 10.76
CA SER A 285 -28.06 -4.19 11.57
C SER A 285 -28.06 -2.84 10.84
N THR A 286 -28.43 -1.79 11.57
CA THR A 286 -28.53 -0.38 11.15
C THR A 286 -27.16 0.30 10.95
N ASP A 287 -27.16 1.29 10.06
CA ASP A 287 -26.00 1.94 9.44
C ASP A 287 -24.98 2.59 10.40
N LEU A 288 -23.81 1.97 10.49
CA LEU A 288 -22.58 2.53 11.08
C LEU A 288 -21.41 2.13 10.18
N ILE A 289 -20.78 3.12 9.56
CA ILE A 289 -19.65 2.91 8.66
C ILE A 289 -18.38 2.90 9.51
N GLU A 290 -17.70 1.75 9.55
CA GLU A 290 -16.32 1.64 10.01
C GLU A 290 -15.42 1.60 8.78
N GLY A 291 -14.71 2.70 8.54
CA GLY A 291 -13.70 2.79 7.47
C GLY A 291 -12.35 2.32 7.99
N PHE A 292 -11.88 1.17 7.50
CA PHE A 292 -10.51 0.70 7.66
C PHE A 292 -10.02 0.13 6.32
N ALA A 293 -8.72 0.09 6.08
CA ALA A 293 -8.15 -0.75 5.04
C ALA A 293 -7.98 -2.16 5.63
N LEU A 294 -8.58 -3.20 5.02
CA LEU A 294 -8.49 -4.59 5.54
C LEU A 294 -8.11 -5.62 4.48
N HIS A 295 -7.54 -6.71 4.98
CA HIS A 295 -6.94 -7.83 4.26
C HIS A 295 -7.89 -9.02 4.12
N ALA A 296 -7.85 -9.71 2.96
CA ALA A 296 -8.62 -10.94 2.72
C ALA A 296 -7.71 -12.19 2.66
N ARG A 297 -8.11 -13.28 3.33
CA ARG A 297 -7.55 -14.64 3.17
C ARG A 297 -8.45 -15.47 2.23
N LYS A 298 -7.85 -16.30 1.37
CA LYS A 298 -8.51 -17.48 0.77
C LYS A 298 -7.91 -18.75 1.39
N SER A 299 -8.75 -19.69 1.81
CA SER A 299 -8.38 -21.10 2.02
C SER A 299 -9.27 -21.99 1.13
N PRO A 300 -8.79 -23.16 0.67
CA PRO A 300 -9.43 -23.91 -0.39
C PRO A 300 -10.50 -24.86 0.18
N VAL A 301 -11.71 -24.82 -0.38
CA VAL A 301 -12.70 -25.88 -0.17
C VAL A 301 -12.61 -26.85 -1.36
N ARG A 302 -12.31 -28.11 -1.05
CA ARG A 302 -12.35 -29.24 -1.98
C ARG A 302 -13.80 -29.58 -2.30
N PHE A 303 -14.10 -29.76 -3.58
CA PHE A 303 -15.33 -30.39 -4.03
C PHE A 303 -15.21 -31.91 -3.89
N THR A 304 -16.24 -32.54 -3.33
CA THR A 304 -16.53 -33.95 -3.55
C THR A 304 -17.90 -34.01 -4.20
N ILE A 305 -17.97 -34.68 -5.35
CA ILE A 305 -19.16 -34.83 -6.17
C ILE A 305 -19.91 -36.08 -5.70
N GLU A 306 -21.17 -35.92 -5.28
CA GLU A 306 -22.30 -36.81 -5.59
C GLU A 306 -23.57 -35.95 -5.75
#